data_AF-A0A117QX09-F1
#
_entry.id   AF-A0A117QX09-F1
#
_cell.length_a   1.000
_cell.length_b   1.000
_cell.length_c   1.000
_cell.angle_alpha   90.00
_cell.angle_beta   90.00
_cell.angle_gamma   90.00
#
_symmetry.space_group_name_H-M   'P 1'
#
loop_
_entity.id
_entity.type
_entity.pdbx_description
1 polymer ?
#
loop_
_entity_poly.entity_id
_entity_poly.type
_entity_poly.pdbx_seq_one_letter_code
_entity_poly.pdbx_strand_id
1 'polypeptide(L)'
;MVYVLCKSVSWRDVPAEQVGCSGVTAWRRLRDWTEAGVWPQLHEVLLAELRAAGLLDMDDAAIDGSHVRALKGGLTPDLRRSTGPGPEASTT
;
A
#
# COMPACT_ATOMS: atom_id res chain seq x y z
N MET A 1 5.07 -6.09 -10.65
CA MET A 1 4.44 -5.37 -9.52
C MET A 1 2.98 -5.08 -9.80
N VAL A 2 2.68 -4.19 -10.75
CA VAL A 2 1.30 -3.73 -11.05
C VAL A 2 0.35 -4.88 -11.37
N TYR A 3 0.77 -5.88 -12.15
CA TYR A 3 -0.06 -7.04 -12.46
C TYR A 3 -0.58 -7.78 -11.21
N VAL A 4 0.31 -8.07 -10.26
CA VAL A 4 -0.03 -8.75 -9.00
C VAL A 4 -1.01 -7.93 -8.17
N LEU A 5 -0.82 -6.61 -8.10
CA LEU A 5 -1.69 -5.70 -7.35
C LEU A 5 -3.06 -5.53 -8.00
N CYS A 6 -3.11 -5.32 -9.32
CA CYS A 6 -4.37 -5.10 -10.04
C CYS A 6 -5.22 -6.37 -10.18
N LYS A 7 -4.58 -7.55 -10.27
CA LYS A 7 -5.27 -8.82 -10.47
C LYS A 7 -5.39 -9.63 -9.18
N SER A 8 -4.81 -9.18 -8.09
CA SER A 8 -4.78 -9.87 -6.79
C SER A 8 -4.32 -11.32 -6.90
N VAL A 9 -3.31 -11.59 -7.74
CA VAL A 9 -2.76 -12.94 -7.96
C VAL A 9 -1.43 -13.13 -7.24
N SER A 10 -1.06 -14.37 -6.92
CA SER A 10 0.27 -14.64 -6.39
C SER A 10 1.35 -14.42 -7.45
N TRP A 11 2.59 -14.16 -7.00
CA TRP A 11 3.74 -14.07 -7.90
C TRP A 11 4.00 -15.35 -8.71
N ARG A 12 3.55 -16.52 -8.26
CA ARG A 12 3.69 -17.78 -9.02
C ARG A 12 2.73 -17.86 -10.19
N ASP A 13 1.60 -17.15 -10.09
CA ASP A 13 0.51 -17.22 -11.07
C ASP A 13 0.59 -16.08 -12.10
N VAL A 14 1.67 -15.30 -12.08
CA VAL A 14 1.90 -14.23 -13.05
C VAL A 14 2.26 -14.85 -14.41
N PRO A 15 1.51 -14.55 -15.49
CA PRO A 15 1.77 -15.10 -16.81
C PRO A 15 3.06 -14.48 -17.38
N ALA A 16 4.07 -15.34 -17.58
CA ALA A 16 5.40 -14.90 -18.01
C ALA A 16 5.40 -14.27 -19.42
N GLU A 17 4.55 -14.76 -20.32
CA GLU A 17 4.43 -14.24 -21.69
C GLU A 17 3.95 -12.79 -21.72
N GLN A 18 3.09 -12.40 -20.79
CA GLN A 18 2.50 -11.06 -20.75
C GLN A 18 3.38 -10.06 -19.98
N VAL A 19 4.13 -10.53 -18.99
CA VAL A 19 5.03 -9.69 -18.17
C VAL A 19 6.48 -9.71 -18.67
N GLY A 20 6.81 -10.59 -19.63
CA GLY A 20 8.14 -10.77 -20.20
C GLY A 20 9.14 -11.51 -19.29
N CYS A 21 8.71 -11.96 -18.11
CA CYS A 21 9.49 -12.80 -17.21
C CYS A 21 8.59 -13.51 -16.19
N SER A 22 9.11 -14.55 -15.53
CA SER A 22 8.38 -15.21 -14.44
C SER A 22 8.10 -14.22 -13.30
N GLY A 23 6.97 -14.38 -12.61
CA GLY A 23 6.65 -13.51 -11.48
C GLY A 23 7.65 -13.64 -10.32
N VAL A 24 8.28 -14.81 -10.14
CA VAL A 24 9.37 -14.98 -9.15
C VAL A 24 10.59 -14.12 -9.52
N THR A 25 10.96 -14.07 -10.80
CA THR A 25 12.04 -13.18 -11.28
C THR A 25 11.69 -11.71 -11.06
N ALA A 26 10.45 -11.32 -11.37
CA ALA A 26 9.96 -9.97 -11.16
C ALA A 26 9.96 -9.58 -9.66
N TRP A 27 9.58 -10.49 -8.77
CA TRP A 27 9.63 -10.27 -7.32
C TRP A 27 11.06 -10.09 -6.81
N ARG A 28 12.01 -10.90 -7.27
CA ARG A 28 13.43 -10.74 -6.88
C ARG A 28 13.95 -9.37 -7.30
N ARG A 29 13.72 -8.96 -8.55
CA ARG A 29 14.12 -7.63 -9.04
C ARG A 29 13.48 -6.50 -8.24
N LEU A 30 12.18 -6.62 -7.94
CA LEU A 30 11.50 -5.67 -7.07
C LEU A 30 12.19 -5.55 -5.71
N ARG A 31 12.46 -6.68 -5.06
CA ARG A 31 13.12 -6.69 -3.75
C ARG A 31 14.51 -6.05 -3.85
N ASP A 32 15.31 -6.43 -4.83
CA ASP A 32 16.66 -5.92 -5.01
C ASP A 32 16.65 -4.39 -5.27
N TRP A 33 15.67 -3.87 -6.01
CA TRP A 33 15.46 -2.42 -6.18
C TRP A 33 15.01 -1.72 -4.90
N THR A 34 14.15 -2.36 -4.11
CA THR A 34 13.74 -1.83 -2.80
C THR A 34 14.94 -1.74 -1.87
N GLU A 35 15.78 -2.78 -1.82
CA GLU A 35 17.00 -2.81 -1.01
C GLU A 35 18.04 -1.79 -1.48
N ALA A 36 18.15 -1.57 -2.80
CA ALA A 36 18.99 -0.53 -3.38
C ALA A 36 18.41 0.89 -3.22
N GLY A 37 17.19 1.03 -2.69
CA GLY A 37 16.54 2.31 -2.46
C GLY A 37 15.98 2.99 -3.71
N VAL A 38 15.87 2.29 -4.85
CA VAL A 38 15.51 2.85 -6.17
C VAL A 38 14.19 3.63 -6.15
N TRP A 39 13.22 3.18 -5.35
CA TRP A 39 11.87 3.77 -5.33
C TRP A 39 11.84 5.23 -4.88
N PRO A 40 12.45 5.61 -3.73
CA PRO A 40 12.64 7.01 -3.37
C PRO A 40 13.23 7.88 -4.47
N GLN A 41 14.34 7.47 -5.11
CA GLN A 41 14.98 8.33 -6.12
C GLN A 41 14.13 8.44 -7.38
N LEU A 42 13.52 7.34 -7.82
CA LEU A 42 12.60 7.35 -8.95
C LEU A 42 11.40 8.27 -8.69
N HIS A 43 10.85 8.24 -7.47
CA HIS A 43 9.73 9.09 -7.07
C HIS A 43 10.11 10.57 -7.11
N GLU A 44 11.28 10.95 -6.60
CA GLU A 44 11.77 12.34 -6.63
C GLU A 44 11.96 12.84 -8.07
N VAL A 45 12.59 12.03 -8.93
CA VAL A 45 12.80 12.39 -10.35
C VAL A 45 11.46 12.56 -11.06
N LEU A 46 10.54 11.59 -10.91
CA LEU A 46 9.23 11.67 -11.52
C LEU A 46 8.45 12.90 -11.04
N LEU A 47 8.51 13.21 -9.75
CA LEU A 47 7.86 14.39 -9.18
C LEU A 47 8.44 15.68 -9.76
N ALA A 48 9.77 15.77 -9.93
CA ALA A 48 10.42 16.92 -10.52
C ALA A 48 10.00 17.13 -11.99
N GLU A 49 9.97 16.06 -12.78
CA GLU A 49 9.54 16.10 -14.19
C GLU A 49 8.06 16.52 -14.31
N LEU A 50 7.17 15.94 -13.49
CA LEU A 50 5.75 16.29 -13.51
C LEU A 50 5.50 17.75 -13.08
N ARG A 51 6.25 18.26 -12.10
CA ARG A 51 6.21 19.68 -11.72
C ARG A 51 6.69 20.58 -12.86
N ALA A 52 7.81 20.23 -13.49
CA ALA A 52 8.35 21.00 -14.61
C ALA A 52 7.40 21.03 -15.81
N ALA A 53 6.67 19.93 -16.06
CA ALA A 53 5.68 19.84 -17.12
C ALA A 53 4.32 20.49 -16.77
N GLY A 54 4.12 20.94 -15.52
CA GLY A 54 2.82 21.47 -15.06
C GLY A 54 1.70 20.42 -15.03
N LEU A 55 2.05 19.13 -14.96
CA LEU A 55 1.10 18.00 -14.99
C LEU A 55 0.71 17.51 -13.59
N LEU A 56 1.20 18.18 -12.56
CA LEU A 56 0.94 17.83 -11.17
C LEU A 56 -0.08 18.81 -10.59
N ASP A 57 -1.32 18.35 -10.47
CA ASP A 57 -2.36 19.03 -9.72
C ASP A 57 -2.03 18.98 -8.22
N MET A 58 -2.14 20.13 -7.55
CA MET A 58 -1.81 20.33 -6.14
C MET A 58 -3.02 20.72 -5.29
N ASP A 59 -4.19 20.88 -5.91
CA ASP A 59 -5.39 21.33 -5.21
C ASP A 59 -5.93 20.23 -4.29
N ASP A 60 -5.69 18.97 -4.64
CA ASP A 60 -6.08 17.79 -3.87
C ASP A 60 -4.88 16.97 -3.39
N ALA A 61 -4.93 16.52 -2.14
CA ALA A 61 -3.95 15.61 -1.56
C ALA A 61 -4.64 14.39 -0.93
N ALA A 62 -4.22 13.19 -1.35
CA ALA A 62 -4.65 11.93 -0.74
C ALA A 62 -3.59 11.43 0.25
N ILE A 63 -4.01 11.15 1.49
CA ILE A 63 -3.17 10.50 2.49
C ILE A 63 -3.58 9.04 2.59
N ASP A 64 -2.68 8.13 2.23
CA ASP A 64 -2.86 6.68 2.39
C ASP A 64 -1.97 6.15 3.53
N GLY A 65 -2.45 5.10 4.19
CA GLY A 65 -1.77 4.48 5.31
C GLY A 65 -2.04 2.98 5.36
N SER A 66 -0.99 2.19 5.54
CA SER A 66 -1.13 0.75 5.75
C SER A 66 -1.19 0.42 7.24
N HIS A 67 -2.20 -0.36 7.66
CA HIS A 67 -2.26 -0.90 9.02
C HIS A 67 -1.63 -2.29 9.07
N VAL A 68 -0.52 -2.43 9.79
CA VAL A 68 0.09 -3.73 10.08
C VAL A 68 -0.37 -4.20 11.45
N ARG A 69 -0.96 -5.41 11.52
CA ARG A 69 -1.31 -5.99 12.82
C ARG A 69 -0.04 -6.31 13.61
N ALA A 70 -0.01 -5.92 14.87
CA ALA A 70 1.01 -6.39 15.80
C ALA A 70 0.96 -7.91 15.88
N LEU A 71 2.05 -8.58 15.49
CA LEU A 71 2.12 -10.05 15.51
C LEU A 71 2.22 -10.62 16.94
N LYS A 72 2.62 -9.80 17.92
CA LYS A 72 2.80 -10.18 19.33
C LYS A 72 1.92 -9.25 20.19
N GLY A 73 0.80 -9.78 20.67
CA GLY A 73 -0.04 -9.09 21.64
C GLY A 73 0.58 -9.13 23.05
N GLY A 74 0.40 -8.07 23.83
CA GLY A 74 0.58 -8.15 25.28
C GLY A 74 -0.45 -9.10 25.89
N LEU A 75 -0.14 -9.67 27.06
CA LEU A 75 -1.00 -10.62 27.78
C LEU A 75 -2.34 -10.02 28.25
N THR A 76 -2.54 -8.72 28.06
CA THR A 76 -3.72 -7.99 28.52
C THR A 76 -4.44 -7.41 27.31
N PRO A 77 -5.63 -7.91 26.95
CA PRO A 77 -6.50 -7.22 26.02
C PRO A 77 -7.00 -5.95 26.72
N ASP A 78 -6.63 -4.77 26.22
CA ASP A 78 -7.34 -3.55 26.60
C ASP A 78 -8.80 -3.69 26.18
N LEU A 79 -9.73 -3.43 27.12
CA LEU A 79 -11.14 -3.46 26.83
C LEU A 79 -11.43 -2.46 25.71
N ARG A 80 -11.95 -2.95 24.57
CA ARG A 80 -12.40 -2.11 23.47
C ARG A 80 -13.43 -1.13 24.01
N ARG A 81 -13.10 0.17 24.07
CA ARG A 81 -14.08 1.20 24.40
C ARG A 81 -15.18 1.13 23.33
N SER A 82 -16.38 0.73 23.73
CA SER A 82 -17.55 0.78 22.86
C SER A 82 -17.82 2.24 22.50
N THR A 83 -17.81 2.54 21.21
CA THR A 83 -18.27 3.82 20.64
C THR A 83 -19.70 3.72 20.12
N GLY A 84 -20.44 2.67 20.48
CA GLY A 84 -21.87 2.58 20.18
C GLY A 84 -22.65 3.62 21.00
N PRO A 85 -23.70 4.24 20.43
CA PRO A 85 -24.63 5.05 21.21
C PRO A 85 -25.20 4.21 22.36
N GLY A 86 -25.18 4.76 23.58
CA GLY A 86 -25.86 4.15 24.71
C GLY A 86 -27.38 4.14 24.48
N PRO A 87 -28.13 3.22 25.10
CA PRO A 87 -29.58 3.19 24.97
C PRO A 87 -30.19 4.52 25.43
N GLU A 88 -31.02 5.12 24.59
CA GLU A 88 -31.81 6.31 24.92
C GLU A 88 -32.80 5.99 26.05
N ALA A 89 -32.90 6.89 27.02
CA ALA A 89 -33.87 6.77 28.11
C ALA A 89 -35.28 7.02 27.56
N SER A 90 -36.13 5.99 27.62
CA SER A 90 -37.57 6.14 27.36
C SER A 90 -38.17 7.11 28.38
N THR A 91 -38.66 8.25 27.89
CA THR A 91 -39.50 9.16 28.67
C THR A 91 -40.95 8.80 28.40
N THR A 92 -41.71 8.50 29.46
CA THR A 92 -43.17 8.41 29.46
C THR A 92 -43.77 9.79 29.70
#